data_AF-A0A497SWR6-F1
#
_entry.id   AF-A0A497SWR6-F1
#
_cell.length_a   1.000
_cell.length_b   1.000
_cell.length_c   1.000
_cell.angle_alpha   90.00
_cell.angle_beta   90.00
_cell.angle_gamma   90.00
#
_symmetry.space_group_name_H-M   'P 1'
#
loop_
_entity.id
_entity.type
_entity.pdbx_description
1 polymer ?
#
loop_
_entity_poly.entity_id
_entity_poly.type
_entity_poly.pdbx_seq_one_letter_code
_entity_poly.pdbx_strand_id
1 'polypeptide(L)'
;MNRVGIDLDYYNLPSVIELKRRILREQRPRGLTQVLVFQTKHGYHLELIYDRDISAEENFQIREQYGDCKKRMEYSKKRYDLIGDGYDILFQMKEGVWRRRVWV
;
A
#
# COMPACT_ATOMS: atom_id res chain seq x y z
N MET A 1 3.78 -8.76 10.00
CA MET A 1 3.69 -7.34 9.59
C MET A 1 2.21 -6.98 9.53
N ASN A 2 1.79 -5.89 10.14
CA ASN A 2 0.38 -5.50 10.22
C ASN A 2 0.00 -4.36 9.25
N ARG A 3 0.84 -4.11 8.25
CA ARG A 3 0.69 -3.00 7.31
C ARG A 3 0.84 -3.49 5.88
N VAL A 4 0.13 -2.83 4.96
CA VAL A 4 0.25 -3.07 3.52
C VAL A 4 0.37 -1.74 2.79
N GLY A 5 1.46 -1.56 2.05
CA GLY A 5 1.70 -0.38 1.23
C GLY A 5 1.24 -0.55 -0.23
N ILE A 6 0.43 0.39 -0.74
CA ILE A 6 -0.01 0.42 -2.14
C ILE A 6 0.43 1.73 -2.78
N ASP A 7 1.23 1.68 -3.85
CA ASP A 7 1.61 2.85 -4.64
C ASP A 7 0.69 3.01 -5.86
N LEU A 8 0.03 4.16 -5.93
CA LEU A 8 -0.94 4.55 -6.95
C LEU A 8 -0.35 5.69 -7.78
N ASP A 9 0.64 5.36 -8.61
CA ASP A 9 1.28 6.32 -9.52
C ASP A 9 0.24 6.80 -10.56
N TYR A 10 0.22 8.11 -10.81
CA TYR A 10 -0.66 8.84 -11.74
C TYR A 10 -2.15 8.88 -11.37
N TYR A 11 -2.53 8.39 -10.19
CA TYR A 11 -3.91 8.55 -9.70
C TYR A 11 -4.16 10.00 -9.24
N ASN A 12 -5.38 10.48 -9.46
CA ASN A 12 -5.87 11.74 -8.89
C ASN A 12 -6.47 11.53 -7.49
N LEU A 13 -6.58 12.60 -6.70
CA LEU A 13 -7.08 12.52 -5.32
C LEU A 13 -8.51 11.93 -5.23
N PRO A 14 -9.51 12.39 -6.02
CA PRO A 14 -10.86 11.81 -5.98
C PRO A 14 -10.89 10.29 -6.13
N SER A 15 -10.18 9.73 -7.12
CA SER A 15 -10.10 8.28 -7.33
C SER A 15 -9.44 7.55 -6.16
N VAL A 16 -8.44 8.16 -5.52
CA VAL A 16 -7.77 7.60 -4.33
C VAL A 16 -8.71 7.57 -3.12
N ILE A 17 -9.54 8.60 -2.93
CA ILE A 17 -10.53 8.62 -1.85
C ILE A 17 -11.61 7.56 -2.07
N GLU A 18 -12.08 7.39 -3.30
CA GLU A 18 -13.04 6.34 -3.64
C GLU A 18 -12.46 4.94 -3.37
N LEU A 19 -11.22 4.71 -3.81
CA LEU A 19 -10.50 3.46 -3.56
C LEU A 19 -10.30 3.21 -2.05
N LYS A 20 -9.90 4.24 -1.28
CA LYS A 20 -9.79 4.17 0.18
C LYS A 20 -11.10 3.70 0.82
N ARG A 21 -12.24 4.27 0.40
CA ARG A 21 -13.56 3.90 0.93
C ARG A 21 -13.92 2.46 0.58
N ARG A 22 -13.64 2.04 -0.66
CA ARG A 22 -13.85 0.65 -1.11
C ARG A 22 -13.02 -0.34 -0.29
N ILE A 23 -11.72 -0.08 -0.15
CA ILE A 23 -10.79 -0.90 0.65
C ILE A 23 -11.28 -1.01 2.09
N LEU A 24 -11.63 0.12 2.73
CA LEU A 24 -12.16 0.13 4.10
C LEU A 24 -13.40 -0.75 4.24
N ARG A 25 -14.34 -0.67 3.30
CA ARG A 25 -15.56 -1.49 3.34
C ARG A 25 -15.26 -2.99 3.20
N GLU A 26 -14.37 -3.36 2.29
CA GLU A 26 -14.08 -4.76 1.95
C GLU A 26 -13.17 -5.45 2.98
N GLN A 27 -12.20 -4.72 3.53
CA GLN A 27 -11.15 -5.29 4.38
C GLN A 27 -11.40 -5.10 5.89
N ARG A 28 -12.34 -4.24 6.29
CA ARG A 28 -12.68 -4.06 7.72
C ARG A 28 -13.12 -5.35 8.42
N PRO A 29 -13.94 -6.23 7.82
CA PRO A 29 -14.23 -7.54 8.42
C PRO A 29 -13.01 -8.46 8.56
N ARG A 30 -11.91 -8.14 7.87
CA ARG A 30 -10.63 -8.88 7.88
C ARG A 30 -9.57 -8.22 8.76
N GLY A 31 -9.96 -7.32 9.66
CA GLY A 31 -9.06 -6.68 10.62
C GLY A 31 -8.45 -5.35 10.16
N LEU A 32 -8.87 -4.79 9.02
CA LEU A 32 -8.40 -3.45 8.62
C LEU A 32 -9.00 -2.38 9.54
N THR A 33 -8.14 -1.62 10.20
CA THR A 33 -8.53 -0.56 11.14
C THR A 33 -8.47 0.82 10.50
N GLN A 34 -7.45 1.09 9.69
CA GLN A 34 -7.20 2.42 9.14
C GLN A 34 -6.56 2.33 7.75
N VAL A 35 -6.85 3.35 6.93
CA VAL A 35 -6.15 3.61 5.67
C VAL A 35 -5.64 5.03 5.69
N LEU A 36 -4.32 5.19 5.67
CA LEU A 36 -3.65 6.48 5.52
C LEU A 36 -3.39 6.77 4.05
N VAL A 37 -3.50 8.04 3.66
CA VAL A 37 -3.23 8.52 2.31
C VAL A 37 -2.05 9.47 2.37
N PHE A 38 -1.06 9.25 1.51
CA PHE A 38 0.08 10.13 1.36
C PHE A 38 0.22 10.57 -0.08
N GLN A 39 0.46 11.87 -0.28
CA GLN A 39 0.82 12.38 -1.60
C GLN A 39 2.31 12.09 -1.87
N THR A 40 2.60 11.64 -3.09
CA THR A 40 3.95 11.40 -3.59
C THR A 40 4.22 12.28 -4.81
N LYS A 41 5.47 12.30 -5.29
CA LYS A 41 5.85 13.01 -6.52
C LYS A 41 5.03 12.62 -7.75
N HIS A 42 4.63 11.35 -7.84
CA HIS A 42 3.99 10.80 -9.03
C HIS A 42 2.51 10.45 -8.84
N GLY A 43 1.94 10.63 -7.65
CA GLY A 43 0.57 10.19 -7.35
C GLY A 43 0.37 10.04 -5.85
N TYR A 44 -0.13 8.89 -5.41
CA TYR A 44 -0.45 8.66 -3.99
C TYR A 44 0.08 7.33 -3.49
N HIS A 45 0.25 7.24 -2.18
CA HIS A 45 0.54 6.01 -1.47
C HIS A 45 -0.54 5.78 -0.42
N LEU A 46 -1.08 4.56 -0.37
CA LEU A 46 -1.96 4.10 0.69
C LEU A 46 -1.20 3.21 1.65
N GLU A 47 -1.39 3.46 2.94
CA GLU A 47 -0.91 2.56 4.00
C GLU A 47 -2.13 1.99 4.72
N LEU A 48 -2.38 0.70 4.50
CA LEU A 48 -3.46 -0.06 5.12
C LEU A 48 -2.93 -0.64 6.43
N ILE A 49 -3.60 -0.37 7.54
CA ILE A 49 -3.19 -0.76 8.90
C ILE A 49 -4.20 -1.77 9.44
N TYR A 50 -3.72 -2.96 9.78
CA TYR A 50 -4.50 -4.06 10.32
C TYR A 50 -4.24 -4.24 11.83
N ASP A 51 -5.23 -4.78 12.55
CA ASP A 51 -5.11 -5.19 13.97
C ASP A 51 -4.52 -6.60 14.13
N ARG A 52 -4.17 -7.25 13.02
CA ARG A 52 -3.56 -8.56 12.96
C ARG A 52 -2.36 -8.56 12.03
N ASP A 53 -1.57 -9.63 12.11
CA ASP A 53 -0.54 -9.90 11.12
C ASP A 53 -1.12 -10.30 9.77
N ILE A 54 -0.45 -9.80 8.73
CA ILE A 54 -0.66 -10.10 7.32
C ILE A 54 0.55 -10.91 6.85
N SER A 55 0.30 -12.07 6.22
CA SER A 55 1.36 -12.86 5.60
C SER A 55 1.88 -12.17 4.33
N ALA A 56 3.06 -12.57 3.84
CA ALA A 56 3.60 -12.01 2.61
C ALA A 56 2.69 -12.29 1.40
N GLU A 57 2.16 -13.51 1.31
CA GLU A 57 1.25 -13.95 0.26
C GLU A 57 -0.03 -13.11 0.29
N GLU A 58 -0.60 -12.88 1.47
CA GLU A 58 -1.78 -12.03 1.63
C GLU A 58 -1.48 -10.57 1.27
N ASN A 59 -0.32 -10.03 1.67
CA ASN A 59 0.10 -8.68 1.30
C ASN A 59 0.18 -8.54 -0.24
N PHE A 60 0.78 -9.50 -0.94
CA PHE A 60 0.84 -9.50 -2.41
C PHE A 60 -0.55 -9.56 -3.05
N GLN A 61 -1.45 -10.40 -2.54
CA GLN A 61 -2.82 -10.50 -3.02
C GLN A 61 -3.58 -9.18 -2.86
N ILE A 62 -3.48 -8.53 -1.69
CA ILE A 62 -4.11 -7.24 -1.42
C ILE A 62 -3.58 -6.17 -2.39
N ARG A 63 -2.27 -6.09 -2.55
CA ARG A 63 -1.62 -5.11 -3.44
C ARG A 63 -2.01 -5.32 -4.90
N GLU A 64 -2.08 -6.56 -5.37
CA GLU A 64 -2.53 -6.90 -6.72
C GLU A 64 -4.01 -6.56 -6.92
N GLN A 65 -4.87 -6.94 -5.97
CA GLN A 65 -6.31 -6.65 -5.99
C GLN A 65 -6.61 -5.15 -6.14
N TYR A 66 -5.82 -4.30 -5.47
CA TYR A 66 -6.04 -2.86 -5.43
C TYR A 66 -5.14 -2.05 -6.36
N GLY A 67 -4.43 -2.73 -7.27
CA GLY A 67 -3.76 -2.08 -8.39
C GLY A 67 -2.43 -1.39 -8.03
N ASP A 68 -1.65 -1.98 -7.13
CA ASP A 68 -0.29 -1.52 -6.85
C ASP A 68 0.56 -1.45 -8.13
N CYS A 69 1.57 -0.58 -8.12
CA CYS A 69 2.47 -0.40 -9.25
C CYS A 69 3.16 -1.72 -9.64
N LYS A 70 2.92 -2.18 -10.89
CA LYS A 70 3.43 -3.48 -11.40
C LYS A 70 4.95 -3.65 -11.22
N LYS A 71 5.74 -2.62 -11.53
CA LYS A 71 7.19 -2.67 -11.35
C LYS A 71 7.57 -2.88 -9.88
N ARG A 72 6.89 -2.20 -8.96
CA ARG A 72 7.11 -2.36 -7.51
C ARG A 72 6.74 -3.78 -7.08
N MET A 73 5.62 -4.31 -7.57
CA MET A 73 5.19 -5.68 -7.31
C MET A 73 6.25 -6.70 -7.74
N GLU A 74 6.79 -6.57 -8.96
CA GLU A 74 7.83 -7.46 -9.49
C GLU A 74 9.10 -7.46 -8.63
N TYR A 75 9.61 -6.28 -8.25
CA TYR A 75 10.78 -6.19 -7.37
C TYR A 75 10.51 -6.76 -5.97
N SER A 76 9.30 -6.53 -5.45
CA SER A 76 8.90 -7.03 -4.13
C SER A 76 8.86 -8.56 -4.10
N LYS A 77 8.25 -9.19 -5.12
CA LYS A 77 8.19 -10.65 -5.28
C LYS A 77 9.60 -11.25 -5.43
N LYS A 78 10.41 -10.72 -6.34
CA LYS A 78 11.82 -11.17 -6.51
C LYS A 78 12.62 -11.11 -5.21
N ARG A 79 12.44 -10.04 -4.42
CA ARG A 79 13.14 -9.89 -3.14
C ARG A 79 12.65 -10.89 -2.10
N TYR A 80 11.34 -11.12 -2.04
CA TYR A 80 10.75 -12.13 -1.16
C TYR A 80 11.28 -13.52 -1.50
N ASP A 81 11.32 -13.90 -2.78
CA ASP A 81 11.81 -15.21 -3.22
C ASP A 81 13.28 -15.44 -2.85
N LEU A 82 14.08 -14.37 -2.79
CA LEU A 82 15.51 -14.44 -2.47
C LEU A 82 15.81 -14.45 -0.96
N ILE A 83 15.05 -13.71 -0.15
CA ILE A 83 15.42 -13.40 1.25
C ILE A 83 14.38 -13.93 2.24
N GLY A 84 13.16 -14.21 1.79
CA GLY A 84 12.02 -14.58 2.64
C GLY A 84 11.44 -13.43 3.47
N ASP A 85 12.00 -12.21 3.36
CA ASP A 85 11.58 -11.04 4.14
C ASP A 85 11.91 -9.71 3.40
N GLY A 86 11.44 -8.58 3.93
CA GLY A 86 11.73 -7.23 3.43
C GLY A 86 11.08 -6.91 2.08
N TYR A 87 9.99 -7.60 1.76
CA TYR A 87 9.26 -7.51 0.49
C TYR A 87 8.36 -6.27 0.39
N ASP A 88 7.95 -5.69 1.53
CA ASP A 88 7.23 -4.42 1.55
C ASP A 88 8.19 -3.31 1.95
N ILE A 89 8.40 -2.36 1.04
CA ILE A 89 9.25 -1.21 1.32
C ILE A 89 8.36 0.00 1.57
N LEU A 90 7.96 0.16 2.82
CA LEU A 90 7.25 1.35 3.30
C LEU A 90 8.23 2.53 3.33
N PHE A 91 8.53 3.10 2.17
CA PHE A 91 9.41 4.23 2.06
C PHE A 91 8.72 5.48 2.62
N GLN A 92 9.21 6.02 3.73
CA GLN A 92 8.81 7.33 4.23
C GLN A 92 9.31 8.47 3.31
N MET A 93 10.39 8.20 2.55
CA MET A 93 10.94 9.05 1.50
C MET A 93 11.07 8.30 0.17
N LYS A 94 10.57 8.88 -0.93
CA LYS A 94 10.79 8.39 -2.31
C LYS A 94 11.58 9.46 -3.06
N GLU A 95 12.76 9.12 -3.57
CA GLU A 95 13.66 10.05 -4.31
C GLU A 95 13.99 11.36 -3.56
N GLY A 96 14.23 11.29 -2.25
CA GLY A 96 14.57 12.49 -1.44
C GLY A 96 13.38 13.40 -1.11
N VAL A 97 12.15 13.01 -1.48
CA VAL A 97 10.93 13.74 -1.13
C VAL A 97 10.19 13.01 -0.01
N TRP A 98 9.91 13.73 1.08
CA TRP A 98 9.05 13.26 2.17
C TRP A 98 7.62 13.11 1.67
N ARG A 99 7.03 11.95 1.93
CA ARG A 99 5.61 11.71 1.64
C ARG A 99 4.75 12.59 2.56
N ARG A 100 3.95 13.49 1.99
CA ARG A 100 3.05 14.36 2.76
C ARG A 100 1.77 13.60 3.08
N ARG A 101 1.47 13.41 4.37
CA ARG A 101 0.18 12.86 4.80
C ARG A 101 -0.95 13.78 4.36
N VAL A 102 -1.95 13.22 3.70
CA VAL A 102 -3.19 13.89 3.35
C VAL A 102 -4.19 13.60 4.46
N TRP A 103 -4.71 14.66 5.09
CA TRP A 103 -5.74 14.57 6.11
C TRP A 103 -7.11 14.65 5.42
N VAL A 104 -7.68 13.47 5.14
CA VAL A 104 -8.93 13.26 4.39
C VAL A 104 -9.75 12.16 5.02
#